data_AF-A0A2T7PVQ0-F1
#
_entry.id   AF-A0A2T7PVQ0-F1
#
_cell.length_a   1.000
_cell.length_b   1.000
_cell.length_c   1.000
_cell.angle_alpha   90.00
_cell.angle_beta   90.00
_cell.angle_gamma   90.00
#
_symmetry.space_group_name_H-M   'P 1'
#
loop_
_entity.id
_entity.type
_entity.pdbx_description
1 polymer ?
#
loop_
_entity_poly.entity_id
_entity_poly.type
_entity_poly.pdbx_seq_one_letter_code
_entity_poly.pdbx_strand_id
1 'polypeptide(L)'
;MDPLLLCAYVQLSRDEFMIREGADGQKRLVVVNEHDEAELDRLLYVRLEDNEVLNVCIETLEALKYVPKIRSSPLWQHLLSWIAIPMSILCVVLTFVVYALLPALRTQPGLNVMGTCAALFVAQVALMLASNLQTSGVWCQALGILVHEAWLSVFCWMVVCSMHMFQVFSAKTRHESRSLIWETTQNTAVSILLPAVVVALVVAVSYVQSKGESIGYSSESCFLSSQLLVGTAMVLPLSVIVVLNLVLFLLTLRRIHEVTKLKPHSDSRQETHQHVWVCARLSMLTGVMWTLSLLSEGLDLDWLRGLSILANGGQGVLLLMSYVTTRRVRMLLYTRLGHHIDVTSTTHSSIVVSTIPSIKKEP
;
A
#
# COMPACT_ATOMS: atom_id res chain seq x y z
N MET A 1 17.72 -22.26 -37.53
CA MET A 1 18.19 -20.86 -37.37
C MET A 1 17.04 -20.02 -37.85
N ASP A 2 16.15 -19.66 -36.94
CA ASP A 2 14.90 -18.99 -37.26
C ASP A 2 15.17 -17.50 -37.49
N PRO A 3 14.49 -16.86 -38.45
CA PRO A 3 14.66 -15.44 -38.67
C PRO A 3 14.17 -14.69 -37.43
N LEU A 4 15.12 -14.05 -36.72
CA LEU A 4 14.82 -13.05 -35.70
C LEU A 4 13.99 -11.94 -36.36
N LEU A 5 12.86 -11.59 -35.75
CA LEU A 5 12.16 -10.35 -36.07
C LEU A 5 13.15 -9.19 -35.88
N LEU A 6 13.45 -8.47 -36.95
CA LEU A 6 14.42 -7.37 -36.99
C LEU A 6 13.81 -6.01 -36.61
N CYS A 7 12.60 -6.00 -36.06
CA CYS A 7 11.81 -4.80 -35.78
C CYS A 7 11.40 -4.74 -34.29
N ALA A 8 11.08 -3.55 -33.80
CA ALA A 8 10.31 -3.41 -32.56
C ALA A 8 8.89 -3.95 -32.79
N TYR A 9 8.38 -4.80 -31.90
CA TYR A 9 7.12 -5.53 -32.09
C TYR A 9 6.19 -5.42 -30.88
N VAL A 10 4.89 -5.61 -31.13
CA VAL A 10 3.83 -5.77 -30.12
C VAL A 10 3.33 -7.21 -30.20
N GLN A 11 2.95 -7.74 -29.03
CA GLN A 11 2.45 -9.09 -28.87
C GLN A 11 0.92 -9.05 -28.71
N LEU A 12 0.20 -9.72 -29.61
CA LEU A 12 -1.27 -9.81 -29.62
C LEU A 12 -1.74 -11.19 -29.14
N SER A 13 -2.74 -11.22 -28.25
CA SER A 13 -3.39 -12.46 -27.81
C SER A 13 -4.42 -12.96 -28.84
N ARG A 14 -4.84 -14.23 -28.72
CA ARG A 14 -5.79 -14.88 -29.65
C ARG A 14 -7.12 -14.15 -29.81
N ASP A 15 -7.53 -13.42 -28.78
CA ASP A 15 -8.75 -12.63 -28.68
C ASP A 15 -8.63 -11.27 -29.39
N GLU A 16 -7.43 -10.85 -29.77
CA GLU A 16 -7.14 -9.58 -30.42
C GLU A 16 -6.93 -9.71 -31.94
N PHE A 17 -6.86 -10.92 -32.48
CA PHE A 17 -6.70 -11.16 -33.91
C PHE A 17 -7.46 -12.40 -34.42
N MET A 18 -7.82 -12.37 -35.69
CA MET A 18 -8.39 -13.50 -36.42
C MET A 18 -7.72 -13.60 -37.80
N ILE A 19 -7.62 -14.81 -38.34
CA ILE A 19 -7.08 -15.03 -39.69
C ILE A 19 -8.26 -15.32 -40.61
N ARG A 20 -8.55 -14.42 -41.56
CA ARG A 20 -9.54 -14.64 -42.62
C ARG A 20 -8.84 -15.12 -43.88
N GLU A 21 -9.48 -16.04 -44.59
CA GLU A 21 -9.02 -16.50 -45.90
C GLU A 21 -9.84 -15.77 -46.97
N GLY A 22 -9.17 -14.98 -47.80
CA GLY A 22 -9.80 -14.22 -48.87
C GLY A 22 -10.29 -15.13 -50.01
N ALA A 23 -11.15 -14.58 -50.87
CA ALA A 23 -11.63 -15.30 -52.06
C ALA A 23 -10.52 -15.65 -53.08
N ASP A 24 -9.35 -15.03 -52.93
CA ASP A 24 -8.10 -15.28 -53.64
C ASP A 24 -7.26 -16.43 -53.04
N GLY A 25 -7.72 -17.04 -51.93
CA GLY A 25 -6.99 -18.06 -51.19
C GLY A 25 -5.86 -17.50 -50.33
N GLN A 26 -5.77 -16.18 -50.17
CA GLN A 26 -4.72 -15.55 -49.38
C GLN A 26 -5.18 -15.37 -47.93
N LYS A 27 -4.37 -15.84 -46.98
CA LYS A 27 -4.64 -15.66 -45.54
C LYS A 27 -4.27 -14.24 -45.13
N ARG A 28 -5.24 -13.51 -44.59
CA ARG A 28 -5.11 -12.13 -44.13
C ARG A 28 -5.33 -12.09 -42.62
N LEU A 29 -4.43 -11.38 -41.94
CA LEU A 29 -4.59 -11.12 -40.52
C LEU A 29 -5.59 -9.98 -40.36
N VAL A 30 -6.63 -10.21 -39.59
CA VAL A 30 -7.60 -9.20 -39.19
C VAL A 30 -7.39 -8.95 -37.70
N VAL A 31 -6.98 -7.74 -37.35
CA VAL A 31 -6.88 -7.34 -35.95
C VAL A 31 -8.25 -6.82 -35.55
N VAL A 32 -8.83 -7.42 -34.52
CA VAL A 32 -10.24 -7.21 -34.15
C VAL A 32 -10.32 -6.13 -33.07
N ASN A 33 -10.99 -5.02 -33.35
CA ASN A 33 -11.38 -4.03 -32.35
C ASN A 33 -12.91 -4.02 -32.20
N GLU A 34 -13.42 -3.59 -31.05
CA GLU A 34 -14.86 -3.54 -30.75
C GLU A 34 -15.66 -2.63 -31.70
N HIS A 35 -15.00 -1.75 -32.47
CA HIS A 35 -15.67 -0.76 -33.33
C HIS A 35 -15.18 -0.75 -34.79
N ASP A 36 -14.10 -1.46 -35.15
CA ASP A 36 -13.59 -1.52 -36.53
C ASP A 36 -12.77 -2.81 -36.77
N GLU A 37 -12.96 -3.42 -37.94
CA GLU A 37 -12.11 -4.51 -38.44
C GLU A 37 -11.04 -3.92 -39.36
N ALA A 38 -9.76 -4.08 -39.02
CA ALA A 38 -8.65 -3.68 -39.89
C ALA A 38 -8.06 -4.92 -40.56
N GLU A 39 -8.21 -5.01 -41.88
CA GLU A 39 -7.72 -6.13 -42.70
C GLU A 39 -6.33 -5.84 -43.25
N LEU A 40 -5.38 -6.75 -43.00
CA LEU A 40 -3.99 -6.61 -43.42
C LEU A 40 -3.75 -7.28 -44.78
N ASP A 41 -3.67 -6.49 -45.85
CA ASP A 41 -3.38 -6.96 -47.22
C ASP A 41 -1.88 -7.16 -47.50
N ARG A 42 -0.99 -6.62 -46.65
CA ARG A 42 0.47 -6.76 -46.78
C ARG A 42 1.10 -7.21 -45.47
N LEU A 43 1.23 -8.52 -45.31
CA LEU A 43 1.95 -9.14 -44.20
C LEU A 43 3.46 -8.91 -44.36
N LEU A 44 3.99 -7.84 -43.78
CA LEU A 44 5.43 -7.71 -43.54
C LEU A 44 5.74 -8.36 -42.18
N TYR A 45 6.21 -9.61 -42.23
CA TYR A 45 6.84 -10.34 -41.12
C TYR A 45 5.97 -10.54 -39.87
N VAL A 46 5.30 -11.69 -39.82
CA VAL A 46 4.52 -12.15 -38.66
C VAL A 46 5.10 -13.47 -38.17
N ARG A 47 5.33 -13.60 -36.87
CA ARG A 47 5.72 -14.87 -36.25
C ARG A 47 4.62 -15.34 -35.31
N LEU A 48 4.12 -16.55 -35.59
CA LEU A 48 3.30 -17.31 -34.66
C LEU A 48 4.25 -18.08 -33.74
N GLU A 49 4.11 -17.87 -32.44
CA GLU A 49 4.77 -18.68 -31.43
C GLU A 49 3.83 -19.81 -31.01
N ASP A 50 4.38 -20.97 -30.62
CA ASP A 50 3.61 -22.19 -30.29
C ASP A 50 2.58 -22.00 -29.13
N ASN A 51 2.63 -20.85 -28.45
CA ASN A 51 1.72 -20.43 -27.38
C ASN A 51 0.49 -19.62 -27.86
N GLU A 52 0.10 -19.68 -29.14
CA GLU A 52 -1.03 -18.93 -29.73
C GLU A 52 -0.90 -17.40 -29.63
N VAL A 53 0.34 -16.90 -29.53
CA VAL A 53 0.61 -15.46 -29.45
C VAL A 53 1.25 -14.96 -30.73
N LEU A 54 0.84 -13.77 -31.16
CA LEU A 54 1.24 -13.19 -32.43
C LEU A 54 2.11 -11.95 -32.23
N ASN A 55 3.35 -12.00 -32.75
CA ASN A 55 4.24 -10.85 -32.72
C ASN A 55 4.16 -10.08 -34.04
N VAL A 56 3.83 -8.78 -33.96
CA VAL A 56 3.63 -7.88 -35.12
C VAL A 56 4.51 -6.64 -34.96
N CYS A 57 5.23 -6.23 -36.01
CA CYS A 57 6.07 -5.04 -35.99
C CYS A 57 5.25 -3.75 -35.74
N ILE A 58 5.79 -2.82 -34.94
CA ILE A 58 5.16 -1.53 -34.62
C ILE A 58 4.91 -0.69 -35.88
N GLU A 59 5.86 -0.67 -36.82
CA GLU A 59 5.70 0.05 -38.10
C GLU A 59 4.47 -0.42 -38.89
N THR A 60 4.11 -1.71 -38.77
CA THR A 60 2.90 -2.29 -39.40
C THR A 60 1.63 -1.81 -38.69
N LEU A 61 1.66 -1.65 -37.37
CA LEU A 61 0.53 -1.14 -36.57
C LEU A 61 0.33 0.36 -36.79
N GLU A 62 1.41 1.13 -36.91
CA GLU A 62 1.38 2.57 -37.25
C GLU A 62 0.81 2.81 -38.65
N ALA A 63 1.19 1.99 -39.63
CA ALA A 63 0.64 2.05 -40.98
C ALA A 63 -0.88 1.79 -41.03
N LEU A 64 -1.40 1.00 -40.08
CA LEU A 64 -2.82 0.70 -39.94
C LEU A 64 -3.61 1.80 -39.21
N LYS A 65 -2.96 2.84 -38.66
CA LYS A 65 -3.53 3.70 -37.61
C LYS A 65 -4.17 2.87 -36.48
N TYR A 66 -3.70 1.65 -36.27
CA TYR A 66 -4.21 0.77 -35.24
C TYR A 66 -3.69 1.31 -33.92
N VAL A 67 -4.58 1.92 -33.15
CA VAL A 67 -4.30 2.23 -31.76
C VAL A 67 -4.51 0.90 -31.03
N PRO A 68 -3.44 0.21 -30.57
CA PRO A 68 -3.63 -0.97 -29.74
C PRO A 68 -4.55 -0.60 -28.59
N LYS A 69 -5.38 -1.54 -28.14
CA LYS A 69 -6.16 -1.41 -26.91
C LYS A 69 -5.16 -1.33 -25.75
N ILE A 70 -4.48 -0.19 -25.62
CA ILE A 70 -3.87 0.24 -24.37
C ILE A 70 -5.07 0.15 -23.44
N ARG A 71 -5.01 -0.77 -22.47
CA ARG A 71 -5.99 -0.86 -21.40
C ARG A 71 -5.89 0.43 -20.61
N SER A 72 -6.39 1.52 -21.19
CA SER A 72 -6.48 2.81 -20.55
C SER A 72 -7.53 2.58 -19.49
N SER A 73 -7.08 2.62 -18.23
CA SER A 73 -8.02 2.61 -17.12
C SER A 73 -9.03 3.72 -17.42
N PRO A 74 -10.33 3.42 -17.41
CA PRO A 74 -11.35 4.40 -17.76
C PRO A 74 -11.14 5.66 -16.92
N LEU A 75 -11.39 6.83 -17.51
CA LEU A 75 -11.08 8.14 -16.91
C LEU A 75 -11.50 8.27 -15.44
N TRP A 76 -12.61 7.63 -15.06
CA TRP A 76 -13.10 7.59 -13.69
C TRP A 76 -12.12 6.94 -12.70
N GLN A 77 -11.38 5.89 -13.08
CA GLN A 77 -10.38 5.24 -12.21
C GLN A 77 -9.21 6.16 -11.91
N HIS A 78 -8.76 6.90 -12.94
CA HIS A 78 -7.71 7.90 -12.78
C HIS A 78 -8.17 9.03 -11.86
N LEU A 79 -9.36 9.61 -12.10
CA LEU A 79 -9.93 10.67 -11.27
C LEU A 79 -10.06 10.22 -9.80
N LEU A 80 -10.57 9.00 -9.59
CA LEU A 80 -10.76 8.43 -8.27
C LEU A 80 -9.42 8.29 -7.51
N SER A 81 -8.38 7.79 -8.19
CA SER A 81 -7.04 7.64 -7.63
C SER A 81 -6.40 8.99 -7.32
N TRP A 82 -6.54 9.96 -8.23
CA TRP A 82 -6.01 11.33 -8.10
C TRP A 82 -6.66 12.15 -6.99
N ILE A 83 -7.86 11.77 -6.53
CA ILE A 83 -8.52 12.39 -5.38
C ILE A 83 -8.22 11.61 -4.10
N ALA A 84 -8.40 10.28 -4.13
CA ALA A 84 -8.30 9.44 -2.95
C ALA A 84 -6.88 9.40 -2.38
N ILE A 85 -5.86 9.21 -3.23
CA ILE A 85 -4.47 9.04 -2.78
C ILE A 85 -3.92 10.32 -2.13
N PRO A 86 -4.02 11.52 -2.72
CA PRO A 86 -3.53 12.74 -2.07
C PRO A 86 -4.25 13.05 -0.76
N MET A 87 -5.57 12.82 -0.70
CA MET A 87 -6.34 12.98 0.54
C MET A 87 -5.87 11.99 1.62
N SER A 88 -5.58 10.75 1.22
CA SER A 88 -4.98 9.75 2.12
C SER A 88 -3.60 10.19 2.62
N ILE A 89 -2.71 10.63 1.74
CA ILE A 89 -1.37 11.14 2.11
C ILE A 89 -1.49 12.24 3.17
N LEU A 90 -2.38 13.22 2.97
CA LEU A 90 -2.60 14.28 3.95
C LEU A 90 -3.05 13.73 5.30
N CYS A 91 -4.01 12.80 5.32
CA CYS A 91 -4.49 12.16 6.55
C CYS A 91 -3.40 11.34 7.28
N VAL A 92 -2.53 10.66 6.53
CA VAL A 92 -1.40 9.92 7.10
C VAL A 92 -0.41 10.87 7.77
N VAL A 93 -0.07 11.98 7.11
CA VAL A 93 0.82 13.01 7.66
C VAL A 93 0.23 13.60 8.93
N LEU A 94 -1.05 13.97 8.93
CA LEU A 94 -1.75 14.48 10.12
C LEU A 94 -1.71 13.47 11.27
N THR A 95 -1.97 12.20 10.98
CA THR A 95 -1.91 11.12 12.00
C THR A 95 -0.52 10.99 12.61
N PHE A 96 0.51 10.99 11.76
CA PHE A 96 1.90 10.92 12.21
C PHE A 96 2.28 12.11 13.10
N VAL A 97 1.93 13.33 12.68
CA VAL A 97 2.22 14.57 13.43
C VAL A 97 1.53 14.56 14.79
N VAL A 98 0.26 14.15 14.87
CA VAL A 98 -0.47 14.05 16.15
C VAL A 98 0.24 13.10 17.12
N TYR A 99 0.68 11.94 16.64
CA TYR A 99 1.39 10.95 17.47
C TYR A 99 2.78 11.43 17.89
N ALA A 100 3.46 12.19 17.02
CA ALA A 100 4.75 12.81 17.34
C ALA A 100 4.61 13.91 18.42
N LEU A 101 3.57 14.75 18.34
CA LEU A 101 3.32 15.86 19.27
C LEU A 101 2.80 15.40 20.65
N LEU A 102 2.22 14.20 20.72
CA LEU A 102 1.62 13.66 21.94
C LEU A 102 2.43 12.48 22.48
N PRO A 103 3.40 12.71 23.39
CA PRO A 103 4.18 11.65 24.01
C PRO A 103 3.34 10.54 24.67
N ALA A 104 2.15 10.90 25.18
CA ALA A 104 1.20 9.96 25.78
C ALA A 104 0.68 8.90 24.79
N LEU A 105 0.79 9.13 23.48
CA LEU A 105 0.38 8.19 22.43
C LEU A 105 1.52 7.28 21.95
N ARG A 106 2.79 7.60 22.27
CA ARG A 106 3.99 6.85 21.86
C ARG A 106 4.22 5.59 22.70
N THR A 107 3.16 4.84 22.91
CA THR A 107 3.19 3.46 23.41
C THR A 107 3.59 2.51 22.27
N GLN A 108 3.92 1.25 22.55
CA GLN A 108 4.26 0.26 21.52
C GLN A 108 3.25 0.18 20.35
N PRO A 109 1.92 0.08 20.58
CA PRO A 109 0.96 0.11 19.48
C PRO A 109 0.94 1.45 18.74
N GLY A 110 1.17 2.57 19.44
CA GLY A 110 1.25 3.89 18.79
C GLY A 110 2.50 4.06 17.92
N LEU A 111 3.64 3.49 18.33
CA LEU A 111 4.86 3.48 17.52
C LEU A 111 4.69 2.61 16.27
N ASN A 112 4.01 1.47 16.37
CA ASN A 112 3.65 0.66 15.20
C ASN A 112 2.73 1.42 14.22
N VAL A 113 1.80 2.22 14.74
CA VAL A 113 0.95 3.10 13.90
C VAL A 113 1.79 4.17 13.20
N MET A 114 2.74 4.80 13.90
CA MET A 114 3.65 5.77 13.29
C MET A 114 4.50 5.12 12.17
N GLY A 115 5.00 3.90 12.39
CA GLY A 115 5.71 3.12 11.37
C GLY A 115 4.84 2.79 10.16
N THR A 116 3.59 2.38 10.41
CA THR A 116 2.59 2.13 9.35
C THR A 116 2.31 3.40 8.54
N CYS A 117 2.15 4.54 9.21
CA CYS A 117 1.98 5.84 8.55
C CYS A 117 3.19 6.20 7.68
N ALA A 118 4.41 6.03 8.19
CA ALA A 118 5.62 6.32 7.44
C ALA A 118 5.74 5.44 6.18
N ALA A 119 5.53 4.13 6.31
CA ALA A 119 5.57 3.21 5.18
C ALA A 119 4.48 3.51 4.14
N LEU A 120 3.25 3.80 4.58
CA LEU A 120 2.14 4.11 3.69
C LEU A 120 2.34 5.44 2.95
N PHE A 121 2.91 6.45 3.63
CA PHE A 121 3.29 7.70 2.99
C PHE A 121 4.28 7.47 1.86
N VAL A 122 5.36 6.73 2.12
CA VAL A 122 6.38 6.42 1.10
C VAL A 122 5.76 5.62 -0.04
N ALA A 123 4.94 4.60 0.24
CA ALA A 123 4.29 3.79 -0.78
C ALA A 123 3.36 4.60 -1.69
N GLN A 124 2.50 5.45 -1.11
CA GLN A 124 1.55 6.26 -1.88
C GLN A 124 2.24 7.38 -2.67
N VAL A 125 3.26 8.03 -2.10
CA VAL A 125 4.06 9.02 -2.82
C VAL A 125 4.82 8.36 -3.96
N ALA A 126 5.53 7.26 -3.70
CA ALA A 126 6.28 6.54 -4.74
C ALA A 126 5.35 6.06 -5.87
N LEU A 127 4.15 5.55 -5.52
CA LEU A 127 3.15 5.16 -6.51
C LEU A 127 2.66 6.35 -7.35
N MET A 128 2.37 7.49 -6.71
CA MET A 128 1.99 8.70 -7.43
C MET A 128 3.11 9.20 -8.35
N LEU A 129 4.37 9.11 -7.92
CA LEU A 129 5.50 9.47 -8.76
C LEU A 129 5.62 8.51 -9.95
N ALA A 130 5.50 7.20 -9.72
CA ALA A 130 5.64 6.17 -10.74
C ALA A 130 4.56 6.27 -11.82
N SER A 131 3.33 6.61 -11.42
CA SER A 131 2.19 6.67 -12.34
C SER A 131 2.09 7.99 -13.11
N ASN A 132 2.71 9.08 -12.64
CA ASN A 132 2.44 10.42 -13.18
C ASN A 132 3.69 11.17 -13.68
N LEU A 133 4.89 10.82 -13.23
CA LEU A 133 6.09 11.37 -13.83
C LEU A 133 6.52 10.52 -15.01
N GLN A 134 6.78 11.18 -16.14
CA GLN A 134 7.51 10.58 -17.25
C GLN A 134 8.97 10.42 -16.84
N THR A 135 9.27 9.29 -16.20
CA THR A 135 10.64 8.86 -15.89
C THR A 135 10.94 7.61 -16.68
N SER A 136 12.16 7.48 -17.20
CA SER A 136 12.59 6.29 -17.93
C SER A 136 13.99 5.83 -17.49
N GLY A 137 14.37 4.63 -17.92
CA GLY A 137 15.67 4.05 -17.62
C GLY A 137 15.88 3.77 -16.13
N VAL A 138 17.06 4.12 -15.62
CA VAL A 138 17.50 3.78 -14.25
C VAL A 138 16.62 4.42 -13.18
N TRP A 139 16.14 5.65 -13.40
CA TRP A 139 15.28 6.34 -12.44
C TRP A 139 13.93 5.65 -12.28
N CYS A 140 13.36 5.18 -13.40
CA CYS A 140 12.11 4.45 -13.42
C CYS A 140 12.24 3.08 -12.72
N GLN A 141 13.36 2.39 -12.94
CA GLN A 141 13.68 1.14 -12.23
C GLN A 141 13.85 1.35 -10.73
N ALA A 142 14.59 2.39 -10.31
CA ALA A 142 14.77 2.73 -8.91
C ALA A 142 13.44 3.06 -8.22
N LEU A 143 12.56 3.77 -8.93
CA LEU A 143 11.22 4.08 -8.44
C LEU A 143 10.35 2.82 -8.32
N GLY A 144 10.42 1.90 -9.28
CA GLY A 144 9.73 0.61 -9.19
C GLY A 144 10.21 -0.26 -8.03
N ILE A 145 11.51 -0.25 -7.74
CA ILE A 145 12.08 -0.88 -6.54
C ILE A 145 11.50 -0.25 -5.28
N LEU A 146 11.48 1.09 -5.20
CA LEU A 146 10.93 1.81 -4.05
C LEU A 146 9.45 1.53 -3.84
N VAL A 147 8.64 1.52 -4.90
CA VAL A 147 7.20 1.17 -4.83
C VAL A 147 7.03 -0.23 -4.29
N HIS A 148 7.77 -1.22 -4.83
CA HIS A 148 7.68 -2.61 -4.41
C HIS A 148 8.07 -2.79 -2.94
N GLU A 149 9.22 -2.25 -2.54
CA GLU A 149 9.73 -2.28 -1.16
C GLU A 149 8.75 -1.62 -0.18
N ALA A 150 8.24 -0.43 -0.52
CA ALA A 150 7.38 0.33 0.37
C ALA A 150 6.04 -0.38 0.62
N TRP A 151 5.42 -0.96 -0.42
CA TRP A 151 4.19 -1.72 -0.23
C TRP A 151 4.39 -3.00 0.60
N LEU A 152 5.47 -3.75 0.35
CA LEU A 152 5.82 -4.89 1.20
C LEU A 152 6.07 -4.46 2.66
N SER A 153 6.69 -3.30 2.87
CA SER A 153 6.89 -2.73 4.21
C SER A 153 5.56 -2.40 4.90
N VAL A 154 4.59 -1.81 4.18
CA VAL A 154 3.23 -1.60 4.69
C VAL A 154 2.61 -2.93 5.13
N PHE A 155 2.79 -4.00 4.35
CA PHE A 155 2.29 -5.33 4.69
C PHE A 155 2.93 -5.89 5.97
N CYS A 156 4.24 -5.74 6.12
CA CYS A 156 4.94 -6.16 7.31
C CYS A 156 4.48 -5.39 8.57
N TRP A 157 4.30 -4.08 8.47
CA TRP A 157 3.74 -3.27 9.56
C TRP A 157 2.34 -3.70 9.98
N MET A 158 1.50 -4.09 9.03
CA MET A 158 0.18 -4.66 9.34
C MET A 158 0.27 -5.98 10.12
N VAL A 159 1.21 -6.86 9.75
CA VAL A 159 1.45 -8.10 10.50
C VAL A 159 1.97 -7.80 11.91
N VAL A 160 2.92 -6.86 12.04
CA VAL A 160 3.44 -6.40 13.34
C VAL A 160 2.30 -5.90 14.24
N CYS A 161 1.42 -5.07 13.70
CA CYS A 161 0.23 -4.60 14.41
C CYS A 161 -0.64 -5.78 14.86
N SER A 162 -1.01 -6.69 13.97
CA SER A 162 -1.84 -7.87 14.27
C SER A 162 -1.20 -8.81 15.31
N MET A 163 0.11 -9.03 15.23
CA MET A 163 0.87 -9.87 16.16
C MET A 163 0.91 -9.26 17.56
N HIS A 164 1.17 -7.95 17.67
CA HIS A 164 1.12 -7.24 18.94
C HIS A 164 -0.27 -7.35 19.58
N MET A 165 -1.35 -7.25 18.80
CA MET A 165 -2.71 -7.46 19.30
C MET A 165 -2.91 -8.87 19.85
N PHE A 166 -2.53 -9.89 19.07
CA PHE A 166 -2.68 -11.27 19.46
C PHE A 166 -1.95 -11.57 20.78
N GLN A 167 -0.72 -11.06 20.94
CA GLN A 167 0.07 -11.24 22.17
C GLN A 167 -0.61 -10.63 23.40
N VAL A 168 -1.13 -9.41 23.29
CA VAL A 168 -1.82 -8.73 24.40
C VAL A 168 -3.06 -9.50 24.86
N PHE A 169 -3.85 -10.07 23.93
CA PHE A 169 -5.10 -10.76 24.26
C PHE A 169 -4.96 -12.25 24.55
N SER A 170 -3.91 -12.93 24.07
CA SER A 170 -3.75 -14.37 24.30
C SER A 170 -3.34 -14.74 25.73
N ALA A 171 -3.01 -13.78 26.60
CA ALA A 171 -2.58 -13.98 27.99
C ALA A 171 -1.38 -14.95 28.17
N LYS A 172 -0.73 -15.38 27.08
CA LYS A 172 0.28 -16.45 27.06
C LYS A 172 1.71 -16.00 27.28
N THR A 173 1.98 -14.70 27.28
CA THR A 173 3.29 -14.18 27.60
C THR A 173 3.17 -13.31 28.83
N ARG A 174 3.63 -13.87 29.96
CA ARG A 174 4.38 -13.13 30.96
C ARG A 174 5.20 -12.10 30.19
N HIS A 175 4.85 -10.81 30.29
CA HIS A 175 5.68 -9.75 29.72
C HIS A 175 7.02 -9.84 30.45
N GLU A 176 7.95 -10.66 29.94
CA GLU A 176 9.37 -10.38 30.12
C GLU A 176 9.51 -8.91 29.72
N SER A 177 9.95 -8.07 30.65
CA SER A 177 9.99 -6.62 30.46
C SER A 177 11.04 -6.25 29.41
N ARG A 178 10.74 -6.51 28.14
CA ARG A 178 11.54 -6.04 27.02
C ARG A 178 11.40 -4.52 26.97
N SER A 179 12.51 -3.84 26.71
CA SER A 179 12.48 -2.39 26.62
C SER A 179 11.67 -1.97 25.39
N LEU A 180 10.85 -0.91 25.54
CA LEU A 180 10.06 -0.33 24.45
C LEU A 180 10.93 -0.02 23.21
N ILE A 181 12.15 0.45 23.45
CA ILE A 181 13.13 0.77 22.41
C ILE A 181 13.49 -0.50 21.64
N TRP A 182 13.83 -1.59 22.33
CA TRP A 182 14.20 -2.85 21.70
C TRP A 182 13.06 -3.42 20.86
N GLU A 183 11.83 -3.46 21.39
CA GLU A 183 10.67 -3.95 20.64
C GLU A 183 10.39 -3.09 19.40
N THR A 184 10.46 -1.77 19.52
CA THR A 184 10.28 -0.86 18.38
C THR A 184 11.37 -1.04 17.33
N THR A 185 12.64 -1.16 17.73
CA THR A 185 13.74 -1.38 16.80
C THR A 185 13.60 -2.72 16.07
N GLN A 186 13.20 -3.79 16.77
CA GLN A 186 12.94 -5.10 16.16
C GLN A 186 11.79 -5.03 15.14
N ASN A 187 10.67 -4.41 15.51
CA ASN A 187 9.51 -4.26 14.64
C ASN A 187 9.83 -3.46 13.37
N THR A 188 10.58 -2.36 13.53
CA THR A 188 11.04 -1.54 12.40
C THR A 188 12.01 -2.33 11.51
N ALA A 189 12.98 -3.03 12.11
CA ALA A 189 13.94 -3.82 11.36
C ALA A 189 13.25 -4.92 10.54
N VAL A 190 12.32 -5.67 11.13
CA VAL A 190 11.55 -6.70 10.41
C VAL A 190 10.75 -6.07 9.26
N SER A 191 10.14 -4.91 9.49
CA SER A 191 9.30 -4.24 8.48
C SER A 191 10.07 -3.61 7.32
N ILE A 192 11.41 -3.59 7.37
CA ILE A 192 12.28 -3.08 6.31
C ILE A 192 13.13 -4.22 5.73
N LEU A 193 13.78 -5.01 6.58
CA LEU A 193 14.71 -6.05 6.14
C LEU A 193 13.99 -7.21 5.44
N LEU A 194 12.79 -7.60 5.88
CA LEU A 194 12.05 -8.68 5.25
C LEU A 194 11.62 -8.30 3.81
N PRO A 195 11.01 -7.12 3.56
CA PRO A 195 10.82 -6.59 2.20
C PRO A 195 12.11 -6.54 1.38
N ALA A 196 13.19 -5.99 1.94
CA ALA A 196 14.46 -5.86 1.24
C ALA A 196 15.03 -7.21 0.77
N VAL A 197 14.83 -8.28 1.55
CA VAL A 197 15.20 -9.65 1.13
C VAL A 197 14.39 -10.08 -0.09
N VAL A 198 13.08 -9.82 -0.14
CA VAL A 198 12.24 -10.17 -1.29
C VAL A 198 12.69 -9.39 -2.53
N VAL A 199 12.92 -8.09 -2.41
CA VAL A 199 13.43 -7.25 -3.49
C VAL A 199 14.81 -7.71 -3.97
N ALA A 200 15.73 -8.01 -3.05
CA ALA A 200 17.06 -8.51 -3.39
C ALA A 200 16.98 -9.86 -4.12
N LEU A 201 16.08 -10.75 -3.72
CA LEU A 201 15.84 -12.02 -4.41
C LEU A 201 15.29 -11.80 -5.83
N VAL A 202 14.36 -10.86 -6.03
CA VAL A 202 13.89 -10.50 -7.37
C VAL A 202 15.06 -10.04 -8.23
N VAL A 203 15.86 -9.08 -7.75
CA VAL A 203 17.01 -8.56 -8.50
C VAL A 203 18.01 -9.67 -8.82
N ALA A 204 18.38 -10.49 -7.84
CA ALA A 204 19.36 -11.55 -8.03
C ALA A 204 18.87 -12.62 -9.01
N VAL A 205 17.63 -13.09 -8.86
CA VAL A 205 17.05 -14.13 -9.72
C VAL A 205 16.88 -13.61 -11.15
N SER A 206 16.33 -12.39 -11.32
CA SER A 206 16.16 -11.80 -12.64
C SER A 206 17.50 -11.53 -13.34
N TYR A 207 18.51 -11.06 -12.60
CA TYR A 207 19.85 -10.82 -13.15
C TYR A 207 20.50 -12.13 -13.64
N VAL A 208 20.41 -13.20 -12.84
CA VAL A 208 20.97 -14.50 -13.21
C VAL A 208 20.22 -15.11 -14.41
N GLN A 209 18.89 -15.10 -14.40
CA GLN A 209 18.09 -15.70 -15.48
C GLN A 209 18.24 -14.95 -16.81
N SER A 210 18.38 -13.63 -16.76
CA SER A 210 18.58 -12.78 -17.94
C SER A 210 20.04 -12.67 -18.38
N LYS A 211 20.98 -13.40 -17.75
CA LYS A 211 22.42 -13.30 -18.02
C LYS A 211 22.97 -11.87 -17.92
N GLY A 212 22.39 -11.07 -17.03
CA GLY A 212 22.80 -9.70 -16.74
C GLY A 212 22.06 -8.60 -17.50
N GLU A 213 21.05 -8.94 -18.31
CA GLU A 213 20.32 -7.96 -19.12
C GLU A 213 19.18 -7.26 -18.36
N SER A 214 18.65 -7.86 -17.30
CA SER A 214 17.51 -7.33 -16.54
C SER A 214 17.65 -7.56 -15.04
N ILE A 215 17.24 -6.56 -14.26
CA ILE A 215 17.14 -6.64 -12.79
C ILE A 215 15.72 -6.97 -12.30
N GLY A 216 14.80 -7.31 -13.21
CA GLY A 216 13.40 -7.63 -12.87
C GLY A 216 12.47 -6.42 -12.74
N TYR A 217 12.97 -5.21 -13.07
CA TYR A 217 12.22 -3.95 -13.05
C TYR A 217 12.26 -3.26 -14.41
N SER A 218 11.10 -2.77 -14.86
CA SER A 218 10.91 -2.12 -16.16
C SER A 218 11.51 -0.71 -16.18
N SER A 219 12.12 -0.33 -17.31
CA SER A 219 12.62 1.02 -17.55
C SER A 219 11.54 2.01 -17.97
N GLU A 220 10.34 1.53 -18.33
CA GLU A 220 9.25 2.36 -18.88
C GLU A 220 8.03 2.42 -17.95
N SER A 221 7.67 1.31 -17.31
CA SER A 221 6.45 1.22 -16.48
C SER A 221 6.68 1.50 -14.99
N CYS A 222 7.93 1.70 -14.60
CA CYS A 222 8.39 1.98 -13.23
C CYS A 222 7.86 1.00 -12.19
N PHE A 223 7.83 -0.28 -12.58
CA PHE A 223 7.37 -1.39 -11.76
C PHE A 223 8.04 -2.70 -12.19
N LEU A 224 7.62 -3.84 -11.63
CA LEU A 224 8.11 -5.17 -11.99
C LEU A 224 7.96 -5.44 -13.49
N SER A 225 8.98 -6.01 -14.11
CA SER A 225 9.08 -6.09 -15.58
C SER A 225 8.24 -7.18 -16.24
N SER A 226 7.65 -8.11 -15.48
CA SER A 226 6.83 -9.19 -16.01
C SER A 226 5.64 -9.52 -15.11
N GLN A 227 4.55 -10.00 -15.71
CA GLN A 227 3.38 -10.45 -14.95
C GLN A 227 3.71 -11.61 -14.00
N LEU A 228 4.65 -12.48 -14.37
CA LEU A 228 5.15 -13.54 -13.49
C LEU A 228 5.79 -12.97 -12.22
N LEU A 229 6.63 -11.95 -12.36
CA LEU A 229 7.23 -11.24 -11.22
C LEU A 229 6.16 -10.54 -10.37
N VAL A 230 5.17 -9.88 -10.99
CA VAL A 230 4.04 -9.29 -10.26
C VAL A 230 3.29 -10.35 -9.46
N GLY A 231 2.97 -11.49 -10.08
CA GLY A 231 2.27 -12.60 -9.43
C GLY A 231 3.07 -13.20 -8.27
N THR A 232 4.35 -13.49 -8.48
CA THR A 232 5.18 -14.25 -7.52
C THR A 232 5.85 -13.39 -6.45
N ALA A 233 6.27 -12.17 -6.78
CA ALA A 233 7.01 -11.30 -5.88
C ALA A 233 6.13 -10.28 -5.14
N MET A 234 4.93 -9.98 -5.66
CA MET A 234 4.00 -9.02 -5.04
C MET A 234 2.70 -9.69 -4.60
N VAL A 235 1.95 -10.28 -5.54
CA VAL A 235 0.60 -10.82 -5.27
C VAL A 235 0.64 -12.01 -4.31
N LEU A 236 1.59 -12.94 -4.49
CA LEU A 236 1.73 -14.11 -3.63
C LEU A 236 2.10 -13.72 -2.18
N PRO A 237 3.16 -12.92 -1.90
CA PRO A 237 3.46 -12.44 -0.56
C PRO A 237 2.30 -11.68 0.08
N LEU A 238 1.64 -10.80 -0.69
CA LEU A 238 0.46 -10.08 -0.24
C LEU A 238 -0.67 -11.05 0.18
N SER A 239 -0.96 -12.05 -0.65
CA SER A 239 -2.01 -13.03 -0.38
C SER A 239 -1.74 -13.81 0.92
N VAL A 240 -0.49 -14.27 1.12
CA VAL A 240 -0.07 -14.94 2.36
C VAL A 240 -0.26 -14.04 3.58
N ILE A 241 0.13 -12.77 3.48
CA ILE A 241 0.01 -11.80 4.56
C ILE A 241 -1.46 -11.48 4.88
N VAL A 242 -2.30 -11.32 3.87
CA VAL A 242 -3.75 -11.09 4.04
C VAL A 242 -4.40 -12.26 4.77
N VAL A 243 -4.08 -13.50 4.38
CA VAL A 243 -4.57 -14.70 5.06
C VAL A 243 -4.08 -14.76 6.51
N LEU A 244 -2.80 -14.49 6.76
CA LEU A 244 -2.23 -14.47 8.11
C LEU A 244 -2.93 -13.42 8.99
N ASN A 245 -3.12 -12.20 8.48
CA ASN A 245 -3.82 -11.13 9.19
C ASN A 245 -5.27 -11.51 9.50
N LEU A 246 -5.99 -12.13 8.54
CA LEU A 246 -7.35 -12.61 8.76
C LEU A 246 -7.42 -13.66 9.86
N VAL A 247 -6.50 -14.64 9.85
CA VAL A 247 -6.44 -15.69 10.89
C VAL A 247 -6.15 -15.08 12.27
N LEU A 248 -5.13 -14.23 12.38
CA LEU A 248 -4.77 -13.55 13.64
C LEU A 248 -5.93 -12.70 14.16
N PHE A 249 -6.64 -12.03 13.27
CA PHE A 249 -7.82 -11.24 13.60
C PHE A 249 -8.96 -12.10 14.15
N LEU A 250 -9.32 -13.20 13.48
CA LEU A 250 -10.37 -14.10 13.94
C LEU A 250 -10.04 -14.72 15.30
N LEU A 251 -8.78 -15.08 15.54
CA LEU A 251 -8.31 -15.55 16.84
C LEU A 251 -8.43 -14.46 17.92
N THR A 252 -8.07 -13.23 17.58
CA THR A 252 -8.17 -12.07 18.48
C THR A 252 -9.63 -11.78 18.84
N LEU A 253 -10.54 -11.76 17.87
CA LEU A 253 -11.98 -11.58 18.10
C LEU A 253 -12.56 -12.65 19.02
N ARG A 254 -12.26 -13.92 18.75
CA ARG A 254 -12.68 -15.03 19.61
C ARG A 254 -12.20 -14.78 21.03
N ARG A 255 -10.94 -14.37 21.21
CA ARG A 255 -10.38 -14.18 22.54
C ARG A 255 -10.97 -12.98 23.28
N ILE A 256 -11.27 -11.90 22.56
CA ILE A 256 -11.94 -10.73 23.13
C ILE A 256 -13.36 -11.09 23.56
N HIS A 257 -14.10 -11.84 22.75
CA HIS A 257 -15.43 -12.31 23.12
C HIS A 257 -15.41 -13.19 24.39
N GLU A 258 -14.42 -14.08 24.51
CA GLU A 258 -14.21 -14.89 25.72
C GLU A 258 -13.88 -14.04 26.95
N VAL A 259 -12.98 -13.05 26.82
CA VAL A 259 -12.56 -12.20 27.96
C VAL A 259 -13.67 -11.23 28.39
N THR A 260 -14.42 -10.65 27.44
CA THR A 260 -15.53 -9.74 27.72
C THR A 260 -16.70 -10.45 28.43
N LYS A 261 -16.93 -11.74 28.15
CA LYS A 261 -17.92 -12.55 28.88
C LYS A 261 -17.55 -12.78 30.35
N LEU A 262 -16.28 -12.71 30.71
CA LEU A 262 -15.78 -13.15 32.02
C LEU A 262 -15.49 -12.01 33.01
N LYS A 263 -15.21 -10.77 32.58
CA LYS A 263 -14.86 -9.65 33.50
C LYS A 263 -15.27 -8.26 32.96
N PRO A 264 -16.34 -7.63 33.49
CA PRO A 264 -16.86 -6.38 32.91
C PRO A 264 -16.14 -5.08 33.31
N HIS A 265 -15.44 -5.00 34.45
CA HIS A 265 -15.06 -3.69 35.03
C HIS A 265 -13.66 -3.67 35.67
N SER A 266 -12.74 -2.91 35.05
CA SER A 266 -11.59 -2.27 35.71
C SER A 266 -11.08 -1.11 34.84
N ASP A 267 -11.11 0.12 35.36
CA ASP A 267 -10.87 1.36 34.59
C ASP A 267 -9.46 1.50 34.01
N SER A 268 -8.41 1.01 34.69
CA SER A 268 -7.02 1.11 34.20
C SER A 268 -6.69 0.18 33.04
N ARG A 269 -7.45 -0.93 32.91
CA ARG A 269 -7.32 -1.90 31.82
C ARG A 269 -8.03 -1.43 30.55
N GLN A 270 -8.99 -0.51 30.69
CA GLN A 270 -9.85 -0.02 29.63
C GLN A 270 -9.09 0.82 28.60
N GLU A 271 -8.12 1.64 29.03
CA GLU A 271 -7.35 2.49 28.11
C GLU A 271 -6.41 1.66 27.20
N THR A 272 -5.67 0.70 27.77
CA THR A 272 -4.82 -0.21 26.99
C THR A 272 -5.68 -1.08 26.06
N HIS A 273 -6.81 -1.60 26.55
CA HIS A 273 -7.76 -2.33 25.72
C HIS A 273 -8.33 -1.49 24.58
N GLN A 274 -8.55 -0.19 24.77
CA GLN A 274 -9.11 0.68 23.74
C GLN A 274 -8.11 0.94 22.60
N HIS A 275 -6.85 1.26 22.90
CA HIS A 275 -5.82 1.45 21.86
C HIS A 275 -5.56 0.17 21.08
N VAL A 276 -5.56 -0.97 21.77
CA VAL A 276 -5.40 -2.29 21.19
C VAL A 276 -6.65 -2.67 20.35
N TRP A 277 -7.87 -2.38 20.82
CA TRP A 277 -9.09 -2.59 20.05
C TRP A 277 -9.13 -1.79 18.74
N VAL A 278 -8.71 -0.52 18.79
CA VAL A 278 -8.60 0.34 17.60
C VAL A 278 -7.59 -0.24 16.60
N CYS A 279 -6.45 -0.76 17.07
CA CYS A 279 -5.48 -1.45 16.22
C CYS A 279 -6.00 -2.76 15.60
N ALA A 280 -6.78 -3.55 16.35
CA ALA A 280 -7.42 -4.75 15.82
C ALA A 280 -8.43 -4.42 14.73
N ARG A 281 -9.28 -3.39 14.96
CA ARG A 281 -10.24 -2.91 13.97
C ARG A 281 -9.55 -2.40 12.71
N LEU A 282 -8.45 -1.66 12.84
CA LEU A 282 -7.70 -1.18 11.69
C LEU A 282 -7.07 -2.34 10.91
N SER A 283 -6.41 -3.27 11.58
CA SER A 283 -5.74 -4.41 10.91
C SER A 283 -6.74 -5.29 10.15
N MET A 284 -7.97 -5.39 10.64
CA MET A 284 -9.08 -6.02 9.91
C MET A 284 -9.48 -5.22 8.68
N LEU A 285 -9.71 -3.91 8.85
CA LEU A 285 -10.10 -3.04 7.75
C LEU A 285 -9.07 -3.14 6.64
N THR A 286 -7.78 -3.07 6.95
CA THR A 286 -6.72 -3.21 5.95
C THR A 286 -6.69 -4.58 5.29
N GLY A 287 -6.85 -5.68 6.03
CA GLY A 287 -6.97 -7.02 5.42
C GLY A 287 -8.15 -7.14 4.44
N VAL A 288 -9.30 -6.54 4.77
CA VAL A 288 -10.47 -6.50 3.88
C VAL A 288 -10.18 -5.68 2.62
N MET A 289 -9.51 -4.53 2.74
CA MET A 289 -9.17 -3.67 1.59
C MET A 289 -8.28 -4.38 0.57
N TRP A 290 -7.27 -5.12 1.04
CA TRP A 290 -6.41 -5.91 0.16
C TRP A 290 -7.11 -7.13 -0.44
N THR A 291 -8.05 -7.74 0.29
CA THR A 291 -8.90 -8.81 -0.25
C THR A 291 -9.77 -8.26 -1.39
N LEU A 292 -10.32 -7.06 -1.23
CA LEU A 292 -11.08 -6.38 -2.29
C LEU A 292 -10.21 -6.11 -3.52
N SER A 293 -8.94 -5.72 -3.35
CA SER A 293 -7.99 -5.56 -4.46
C SER A 293 -7.72 -6.85 -5.21
N LEU A 294 -7.45 -7.94 -4.48
CA LEU A 294 -7.19 -9.24 -5.11
C LEU A 294 -8.44 -9.75 -5.85
N LEU A 295 -9.62 -9.54 -5.26
CA LEU A 295 -10.88 -9.94 -5.87
C LEU A 295 -11.25 -9.06 -7.08
N SER A 296 -10.93 -7.75 -7.05
CA SER A 296 -11.17 -6.86 -8.20
C SER A 296 -10.35 -7.27 -9.41
N GLU A 297 -9.09 -7.68 -9.20
CA GLU A 297 -8.25 -8.17 -10.29
C GLU A 297 -8.64 -9.57 -10.76
N GLY A 298 -9.11 -10.44 -9.86
CA GLY A 298 -9.51 -11.81 -10.22
C GLY A 298 -10.86 -11.91 -10.93
N LEU A 299 -11.83 -11.05 -10.61
CA LEU A 299 -13.19 -11.11 -11.18
C LEU A 299 -13.44 -10.11 -12.32
N ASP A 300 -12.51 -9.18 -12.55
CA ASP A 300 -12.60 -8.12 -13.56
C ASP A 300 -13.91 -7.30 -13.51
N LEU A 301 -14.42 -7.04 -12.30
CA LEU A 301 -15.66 -6.29 -12.07
C LEU A 301 -15.37 -4.80 -11.80
N ASP A 302 -15.92 -3.90 -12.63
CA ASP A 302 -15.68 -2.45 -12.54
C ASP A 302 -16.07 -1.82 -11.20
N TRP A 303 -17.24 -2.18 -10.67
CA TRP A 303 -17.70 -1.66 -9.37
C TRP A 303 -16.78 -2.09 -8.23
N LEU A 304 -16.21 -3.30 -8.32
CA LEU A 304 -15.30 -3.84 -7.32
C LEU A 304 -13.93 -3.17 -7.43
N ARG A 305 -13.47 -2.87 -8.65
CA ARG A 305 -12.26 -2.09 -8.91
C ARG A 305 -12.38 -0.66 -8.37
N GLY A 306 -13.53 0.00 -8.55
CA GLY A 306 -13.79 1.32 -7.96
C GLY A 306 -13.81 1.29 -6.43
N LEU A 307 -14.44 0.28 -5.82
CA LEU A 307 -14.44 0.11 -4.37
C LEU A 307 -13.03 -0.15 -3.83
N SER A 308 -12.24 -0.96 -4.53
CA SER A 308 -10.84 -1.25 -4.20
C SER A 308 -9.98 0.03 -4.25
N ILE A 309 -10.12 0.85 -5.30
CA ILE A 309 -9.39 2.12 -5.42
C ILE A 309 -9.74 3.07 -4.27
N LEU A 310 -11.02 3.23 -3.94
CA LEU A 310 -11.44 4.08 -2.82
C LEU A 310 -10.91 3.58 -1.48
N ALA A 311 -11.02 2.27 -1.25
CA ALA A 311 -10.57 1.64 -0.03
C ALA A 311 -9.05 1.78 0.16
N ASN A 312 -8.27 1.30 -0.81
CA ASN A 312 -6.81 1.28 -0.72
C ASN A 312 -6.19 2.66 -0.94
N GLY A 313 -6.73 3.42 -1.90
CA GLY A 313 -6.33 4.81 -2.14
C GLY A 313 -6.67 5.73 -0.95
N GLY A 314 -7.75 5.44 -0.21
CA GLY A 314 -8.20 6.19 0.97
C GLY A 314 -7.70 5.67 2.32
N GLN A 315 -6.76 4.73 2.36
CA GLN A 315 -6.34 4.03 3.58
C GLN A 315 -5.89 4.98 4.72
N GLY A 316 -5.27 6.11 4.38
CA GLY A 316 -4.88 7.16 5.31
C GLY A 316 -6.05 7.83 6.05
N VAL A 317 -7.18 7.99 5.38
CA VAL A 317 -8.41 8.55 5.98
C VAL A 317 -8.90 7.62 7.09
N LEU A 318 -8.90 6.30 6.83
CA LEU A 318 -9.32 5.30 7.81
C LEU A 318 -8.38 5.27 9.03
N LEU A 319 -7.08 5.48 8.83
CA LEU A 319 -6.10 5.64 9.91
C LEU A 319 -6.43 6.86 10.78
N LEU A 320 -6.60 8.03 10.18
CA LEU A 320 -6.91 9.25 10.91
C LEU A 320 -8.21 9.11 11.72
N MET A 321 -9.27 8.60 11.07
CA MET A 321 -10.56 8.39 11.72
C MET A 321 -10.44 7.41 12.89
N SER A 322 -9.69 6.31 12.73
CA SER A 322 -9.56 5.30 13.78
C SER A 322 -8.76 5.81 14.99
N TYR A 323 -7.65 6.51 14.76
CA TYR A 323 -6.67 6.78 15.81
C TYR A 323 -6.71 8.21 16.37
N VAL A 324 -6.96 9.21 15.54
CA VAL A 324 -6.90 10.62 15.97
C VAL A 324 -8.26 11.11 16.43
N THR A 325 -9.35 10.67 15.78
CA THR A 325 -10.68 11.16 16.14
C THR A 325 -11.24 10.55 17.43
N THR A 326 -10.48 9.73 18.16
CA THR A 326 -10.91 9.19 19.47
C THR A 326 -11.03 10.30 20.52
N ARG A 327 -12.06 10.25 21.39
CA ARG A 327 -12.31 11.25 22.45
C ARG A 327 -11.06 11.58 23.27
N ARG A 328 -10.29 10.56 23.67
CA ARG A 328 -9.01 10.70 24.40
C ARG A 328 -8.01 11.57 23.66
N VAL A 329 -7.74 11.28 22.38
CA VAL A 329 -6.76 12.00 21.58
C VAL A 329 -7.21 13.44 21.35
N ARG A 330 -8.50 13.64 21.06
CA ARG A 330 -9.06 14.99 20.95
C ARG A 330 -8.87 15.78 22.24
N MET A 331 -9.15 15.20 23.41
CA MET A 331 -8.92 15.88 24.69
C MET A 331 -7.45 16.21 24.92
N LEU A 332 -6.53 15.29 24.63
CA LEU A 332 -5.09 15.56 24.71
C LEU A 332 -4.65 16.69 23.78
N LEU A 333 -5.18 16.75 22.56
CA LEU A 333 -4.94 17.83 21.60
C LEU A 333 -5.50 19.15 22.12
N TYR A 334 -6.74 19.18 22.61
CA TYR A 334 -7.35 20.38 23.20
C TYR A 334 -6.53 20.91 24.38
N THR A 335 -6.04 20.05 25.28
CA THR A 335 -5.20 20.47 26.41
C THR A 335 -3.85 21.02 25.93
N ARG A 336 -3.21 20.38 24.94
CA ARG A 336 -1.93 20.85 24.40
C ARG A 336 -2.04 22.16 23.64
N LEU A 337 -3.07 22.31 22.82
CA LEU A 337 -3.32 23.52 22.02
C LEU A 337 -3.85 24.67 22.89
N GLY A 338 -4.72 24.37 23.87
CA GLY A 338 -5.22 25.36 24.84
C GLY A 338 -4.12 25.95 25.71
N HIS A 339 -3.16 25.13 26.17
CA HIS A 339 -2.00 25.61 26.91
C HIS A 339 -1.03 26.46 26.06
N HIS A 340 -1.12 26.38 24.71
CA HIS A 340 -0.37 27.27 23.83
C HIS A 340 -1.06 28.61 23.60
N ILE A 341 -2.40 28.66 23.67
CA ILE A 341 -3.18 29.89 23.54
C ILE A 341 -3.02 30.78 24.79
N ASP A 342 -2.89 30.21 25.98
CA ASP A 342 -2.68 30.97 27.22
C ASP A 342 -1.25 31.53 27.42
N VAL A 343 -0.26 31.09 26.63
CA VAL A 343 1.16 31.53 26.79
C VAL A 343 1.57 32.64 25.82
N THR A 344 0.80 32.89 24.74
CA THR A 344 1.08 33.98 23.79
C THR A 344 0.40 35.32 24.09
N SER A 345 -0.42 35.43 25.14
CA SER A 345 -1.15 36.66 25.49
C SER A 345 -0.75 37.33 26.82
N THR A 346 0.42 37.02 27.38
CA THR A 346 0.89 37.70 28.59
C THR A 346 2.27 38.32 28.42
N THR A 347 2.41 39.21 27.44
CA THR A 347 3.46 40.25 27.45
C THR A 347 2.78 41.59 27.72
N HIS A 348 2.37 41.82 28.96
CA HIS A 348 2.30 43.13 29.63
C HIS A 348 1.62 42.92 30.98
N SER A 349 2.42 42.98 32.06
CA SER A 349 2.08 43.58 33.36
C SER A 349 3.12 43.11 34.38
N SER A 350 4.21 43.85 34.46
CA SER A 350 5.14 43.76 35.58
C SER A 350 4.50 44.42 36.82
N ILE A 351 4.82 43.85 37.98
CA ILE A 351 4.80 44.46 39.32
C ILE A 351 3.42 44.53 40.02
N VAL A 352 3.18 43.59 40.94
CA VAL A 352 2.75 43.91 42.31
C VAL A 352 3.45 42.95 43.28
N VAL A 353 4.32 43.52 44.11
CA VAL A 353 4.93 42.89 45.29
C VAL A 353 3.84 42.63 46.32
N SER A 354 3.69 41.39 46.82
CA SER A 354 2.86 41.11 47.98
C SER A 354 3.70 40.71 49.20
N THR A 355 3.49 41.49 50.24
CA THR A 355 4.11 41.45 51.56
C THR A 355 3.61 40.26 52.38
N ILE A 356 4.51 39.58 53.07
CA ILE A 356 4.24 38.51 54.05
C ILE A 356 3.71 39.12 55.37
N PRO A 357 2.70 38.54 56.03
CA PRO A 357 2.52 38.70 57.46
C PRO A 357 2.84 37.41 58.22
N SER A 358 3.73 37.58 59.21
CA SER A 358 4.19 36.61 60.19
C SER A 358 3.07 36.04 61.06
N ILE A 359 3.06 34.71 61.23
CA ILE A 359 2.26 34.01 62.23
C ILE A 359 3.02 34.07 63.56
N LYS A 360 2.44 34.74 64.57
CA LYS A 360 2.92 34.76 65.95
C LYS A 360 2.21 33.66 66.76
N LYS A 361 3.03 32.79 67.38
CA LYS A 361 2.68 31.79 68.39
C LYS A 361 2.15 32.42 69.67
N GLU A 362 1.30 31.67 70.40
CA GLU A 362 1.30 31.46 71.86
C GLU A 362 0.03 30.71 72.31
N PRO A 363 0.00 30.08 73.49
CA PRO A 363 0.86 29.01 74.00
C PRO A 363 0.16 27.64 73.99
#